data_AF-A0A0S4IZ21-F1
#
_entry.id   AF-A0A0S4IZ21-F1
#
_cell.length_a   1.000
_cell.length_b   1.000
_cell.length_c   1.000
_cell.angle_alpha   90.00
_cell.angle_beta   90.00
_cell.angle_gamma   90.00
#
_symmetry.space_group_name_H-M   'P 1'
#
loop_
_entity.id
_entity.type
_entity.pdbx_description
1 polymer ?
#
loop_
_entity_poly.entity_id
_entity_poly.type
_entity_poly.pdbx_seq_one_letter_code
_entity_poly.pdbx_strand_id
1 'polypeptide(L)' 'MTRGNQRDQAREKNQKKQADKEKGQRDDGMSHAQRKDKDAENMRLKQQAAEAKKAAGGS' A
#
# COMPACT_ATOMS: atom_id res chain seq x y z
N MET A 1 -11.15 33.28 23.82
CA MET A 1 -10.55 31.93 23.68
C MET A 1 -11.22 31.03 22.64
N THR A 2 -12.32 31.43 21.99
CA THR A 2 -13.19 30.52 21.21
C THR A 2 -12.72 30.17 19.78
N ARG A 3 -11.78 30.92 19.19
CA ARG A 3 -11.30 30.68 17.79
C ARG A 3 -9.86 30.16 17.68
N GLY A 4 -8.98 30.48 18.63
CA GLY A 4 -7.60 29.95 18.64
C GLY A 4 -7.61 28.42 18.76
N ASN A 5 -8.38 27.92 19.73
CA ASN A 5 -8.56 26.49 19.94
C ASN A 5 -9.12 25.77 18.70
N GLN A 6 -10.07 26.37 17.97
CA GLN A 6 -10.61 25.76 16.74
C GLN A 6 -9.57 25.69 15.62
N ARG A 7 -8.73 26.72 15.47
CA ARG A 7 -7.65 26.73 14.47
C ARG A 7 -6.59 25.68 14.81
N ASP A 8 -6.20 25.59 16.07
CA ASP A 8 -5.19 24.65 16.51
C ASP A 8 -5.69 23.20 16.37
N GLN A 9 -6.94 22.93 16.75
CA GLN A 9 -7.60 21.64 16.49
C GLN A 9 -7.71 21.30 15.00
N ALA A 10 -7.97 22.29 14.13
CA ALA A 10 -8.01 22.07 12.69
C ALA A 10 -6.62 21.72 12.12
N ARG A 11 -5.56 22.37 12.61
CA ARG A 11 -4.18 22.03 12.23
C ARG A 11 -3.81 20.62 12.70
N GLU A 12 -4.12 20.28 13.95
CA GLU A 12 -3.87 18.95 14.51
C GLU A 12 -4.60 17.85 13.72
N LYS A 13 -5.89 18.08 13.40
CA LYS A 13 -6.66 17.16 12.54
C LYS A 13 -6.07 17.03 11.14
N ASN A 14 -5.57 18.12 10.56
CA ASN A 14 -4.95 18.07 9.23
C ASN A 14 -3.63 17.29 9.26
N GLN A 15 -2.77 17.56 10.25
CA GLN A 15 -1.52 16.84 10.44
C GLN A 15 -1.77 15.34 10.64
N LYS A 16 -2.75 14.98 11.48
CA LYS A 16 -3.13 13.58 11.69
C LYS A 16 -3.63 12.92 10.40
N LYS A 17 -4.47 13.60 9.62
CA LYS A 17 -4.92 13.10 8.32
C LYS A 17 -3.79 12.90 7.30
N GLN A 18 -2.77 13.76 7.31
CA GLN A 18 -1.62 13.61 6.44
C GLN A 18 -0.76 12.42 6.88
N ALA A 19 -0.47 12.30 8.17
CA ALA A 19 0.23 11.15 8.73
C ALA A 19 -0.50 9.83 8.46
N ASP A 20 -1.83 9.79 8.59
CA ASP A 20 -2.64 8.60 8.28
C ASP A 20 -2.66 8.25 6.78
N LYS A 21 -2.52 9.23 5.88
CA LYS A 21 -2.42 8.99 4.43
C LYS A 21 -1.07 8.41 4.04
N GLU A 22 -0.02 8.82 4.73
CA GLU A 22 1.35 8.33 4.55
C GLU A 22 1.56 6.99 5.27
N LYS A 23 0.79 6.72 6.33
CA LYS A 23 0.84 5.46 7.07
C LYS A 23 0.43 4.28 6.18
N GLY A 24 1.39 3.41 5.90
CA GLY A 24 1.20 2.26 5.01
C GLY A 24 1.55 2.55 3.56
N GLN A 25 1.91 3.79 3.21
CA GLN A 25 2.64 4.04 1.97
C GLN A 25 4.05 3.49 2.12
N ARG A 26 4.31 2.49 1.30
CA ARG A 26 5.61 1.86 1.11
C ARG A 26 6.55 2.88 0.45
N ASP A 27 7.63 3.28 1.14
CA ASP A 27 8.63 4.27 0.65
C ASP A 27 9.71 3.60 -0.21
N ASP A 28 9.30 2.67 -1.06
CA ASP A 28 10.19 1.79 -1.80
C ASP A 28 10.89 2.52 -2.98
N GLY A 29 10.72 3.84 -3.09
CA GLY A 29 11.14 4.65 -4.24
C GLY A 29 10.50 4.28 -5.58
N MET A 30 9.62 3.27 -5.61
CA MET A 30 8.98 2.80 -6.84
C MET A 30 7.75 3.62 -7.19
N SER A 31 7.68 4.05 -8.45
CA SER A 31 6.50 4.68 -9.02
C SER A 31 5.30 3.72 -9.01
N HIS A 32 4.09 4.29 -9.04
CA HIS A 32 2.86 3.50 -9.05
C HIS A 32 2.77 2.50 -10.22
N ALA A 33 3.35 2.84 -11.38
CA ALA A 33 3.42 1.94 -12.53
C ALA A 33 4.34 0.74 -12.26
N GLN A 34 5.55 1.00 -11.73
CA GLN A 34 6.51 -0.06 -11.39
C GLN A 34 5.97 -1.02 -10.32
N ARG A 35 5.17 -0.53 -9.37
CA ARG A 35 4.49 -1.39 -8.39
C ARG A 35 3.49 -2.33 -9.05
N LYS A 36 2.67 -1.82 -9.97
CA LYS A 36 1.72 -2.63 -10.73
C LYS A 36 2.41 -3.73 -11.52
N ASP A 37 3.53 -3.41 -12.17
CA ASP A 37 4.30 -4.40 -12.94
C ASP A 37 4.89 -5.49 -12.04
N LYS A 38 5.46 -5.10 -10.88
CA LYS A 38 5.98 -6.03 -9.87
C LYS A 38 4.88 -6.93 -9.30
N ASP A 39 3.73 -6.36 -8.95
CA ASP A 39 2.60 -7.12 -8.40
C ASP A 39 2.02 -8.09 -9.44
N ALA A 40 1.93 -7.67 -10.71
CA ALA A 40 1.50 -8.52 -11.81
C ALA A 40 2.46 -9.69 -12.04
N GLU A 41 3.78 -9.43 -12.00
CA GLU A 41 4.80 -10.48 -12.15
C GLU A 41 4.74 -11.47 -10.97
N ASN A 42 4.64 -10.99 -9.75
CA ASN A 42 4.47 -11.84 -8.57
C ASN A 42 3.23 -12.74 -8.67
N MET A 43 2.12 -12.21 -9.21
CA MET A 43 0.91 -13.00 -9.45
C MET A 43 1.10 -14.08 -10.51
N ARG A 44 1.77 -13.77 -11.62
CA ARG A 44 2.09 -14.76 -12.67
C ARG A 44 3.00 -15.86 -12.13
N LEU A 45 4.05 -15.51 -11.39
CA LEU A 45 4.94 -16.48 -10.76
C LEU A 45 4.20 -17.36 -9.77
N LYS A 46 3.27 -16.79 -8.98
CA LYS A 46 2.44 -17.55 -8.05
C LYS A 46 1.49 -18.51 -8.78
N GLN A 47 0.91 -18.09 -9.89
CA GLN A 47 0.06 -18.96 -10.73
C GLN A 47 0.88 -20.11 -11.31
N GLN A 48 2.02 -19.83 -11.93
CA GLN A 48 2.91 -20.86 -12.47
C GLN A 48 3.39 -21.84 -11.39
N ALA A 49 3.74 -21.35 -10.20
CA ALA A 49 4.12 -22.20 -9.08
C ALA A 49 2.95 -23.05 -8.57
N ALA A 50 1.73 -22.50 -8.54
CA ALA A 50 0.53 -23.25 -8.16
C ALA A 50 0.19 -24.33 -9.21
N GLU A 51 0.30 -24.01 -10.49
CA GLU A 51 0.13 -24.96 -11.60
C GLU A 51 1.18 -26.06 -11.56
N ALA A 52 2.46 -25.72 -11.36
CA ALA A 52 3.54 -26.69 -11.20
C ALA A 52 3.33 -27.60 -9.98
N LYS A 53 2.87 -27.06 -8.85
CA LYS A 53 2.51 -27.88 -7.67
C LYS A 53 1.32 -28.79 -7.94
N LYS A 54 0.31 -28.30 -8.67
CA LYS A 54 -0.86 -29.10 -9.06
C LYS A 54 -0.47 -30.22 -10.04
N ALA A 55 0.46 -29.96 -10.95
CA ALA A 55 1.00 -30.96 -11.87
C ALA A 55 1.91 -31.97 -11.17
N ALA A 56 2.68 -31.55 -10.15
CA ALA A 56 3.59 -32.42 -9.40
C ALA A 56 2.93 -33.24 -8.27
N GLY A 57 1.77 -32.81 -7.76
CA GLY A 57 1.02 -33.49 -6.69
C GLY A 57 -0.31 -34.11 -7.12
N GLY A 58 -0.54 -34.19 -8.44
CA GLY A 58 -1.78 -34.68 -9.05
C GLY A 58 -1.54 -35.94 -9.89
N SER A 59 -0.92 -36.95 -9.29
CA SER A 59 -0.92 -38.36 -9.74
C SER A 59 -0.50 -39.25 -8.57
#